data_AF-X1HKT5-F1
#
_entry.id   AF-X1HKT5-F1
#
_cell.length_a   1.000
_cell.length_b   1.000
_cell.length_c   1.000
_cell.angle_alpha   90.00
_cell.angle_beta   90.00
_cell.angle_gamma   90.00
#
_symmetry.space_group_name_H-M   'P 1'
#
loop_
_entity.id
_entity.type
_entity.pdbx_description
1 polymer ?
#
loop_
_entity_poly.entity_id
_entity_poly.type
_entity_poly.pdbx_seq_one_letter_code
_entity_poly.pdbx_strand_id
1 'polypeptide(L)'
;MSINVEPLRKILELEHKKGYLDSAVIGGLDRFLCHWAGQAIDSLTTPRLLNYFHKLHLVNSNYASLTKQQRKQWVKAVLDFLAEVERGEGERGEARLAPIASRLSSGAKGQRIMVNQSIDSPITVIRGISLSLAAKFNRLGVKTVRDLLYFFPHRHLDYSQRKSISQLTEGEEQTIIA
;
A
#
# COMPACT_ATOMS: atom_id res chain seq x y z
N MET A 1 -2.89 9.50 -10.05
CA MET A 1 -2.95 8.56 -8.90
C MET A 1 -1.89 7.51 -9.17
N SER A 2 -0.98 7.28 -8.22
CA SER A 2 0.15 6.35 -8.39
C SER A 2 -0.32 4.91 -8.27
N ILE A 3 -0.01 4.08 -9.26
CA ILE A 3 -0.22 2.64 -9.19
C ILE A 3 0.74 2.09 -8.12
N ASN A 4 0.23 1.32 -7.17
CA ASN A 4 1.09 0.70 -6.17
C ASN A 4 1.72 -0.57 -6.76
N VAL A 5 2.83 -0.40 -7.46
CA VAL A 5 3.59 -1.47 -8.14
C VAL A 5 4.56 -2.22 -7.21
N GLU A 6 4.87 -1.66 -6.04
CA GLU A 6 5.83 -2.24 -5.10
C GLU A 6 5.46 -3.64 -4.57
N PRO A 7 4.18 -3.93 -4.23
CA PRO A 7 3.78 -5.26 -3.77
C PRO A 7 4.02 -6.34 -4.82
N LEU A 8 3.67 -6.06 -6.09
CA LEU A 8 3.87 -6.98 -7.20
C LEU A 8 5.37 -7.23 -7.42
N ARG A 9 6.18 -6.17 -7.45
CA ARG A 9 7.64 -6.28 -7.60
C ARG A 9 8.27 -7.16 -6.51
N LYS A 10 7.92 -6.90 -5.24
CA LYS A 10 8.45 -7.67 -4.10
C LYS A 10 8.10 -9.15 -4.18
N ILE A 11 6.89 -9.47 -4.63
CA ILE A 11 6.42 -10.85 -4.78
C ILE A 11 7.15 -11.55 -5.93
N LEU A 12 7.37 -10.88 -7.06
CA LEU A 12 8.15 -11.42 -8.18
C LEU A 12 9.63 -11.65 -7.81
N GLU A 13 10.22 -10.78 -7.00
CA GLU A 13 11.57 -10.95 -6.46
C GLU A 13 11.68 -12.15 -5.50
N LEU A 14 10.67 -12.34 -4.64
CA LEU A 14 10.59 -13.51 -3.76
C LEU A 14 10.42 -14.80 -4.57
N GLU A 15 9.65 -14.76 -5.65
CA GLU A 15 9.45 -15.90 -6.54
C GLU A 15 10.73 -16.26 -7.30
N HIS A 16 11.52 -15.25 -7.72
CA HIS A 16 12.84 -15.46 -8.29
C HIS A 16 13.79 -16.15 -7.31
N LYS A 17 13.80 -15.70 -6.04
CA LYS A 17 14.62 -16.32 -4.97
C LYS A 17 14.19 -17.75 -4.64
N LYS A 18 12.89 -18.05 -4.75
CA LYS A 18 12.34 -19.39 -4.49
C LYS A 18 12.42 -20.33 -5.70
N GLY A 19 12.89 -19.86 -6.86
CA GLY A 19 13.04 -20.70 -8.05
C GLY A 19 11.73 -21.02 -8.78
N TYR A 20 10.77 -20.09 -8.77
CA TYR A 20 9.51 -20.16 -9.55
C TYR A 20 8.58 -21.32 -9.13
N LEU A 21 8.44 -21.55 -7.82
CA LEU A 21 7.68 -22.65 -7.23
C LEU A 21 6.21 -22.33 -6.91
N ASP A 22 5.71 -21.13 -7.23
CA ASP A 22 4.37 -20.62 -6.91
C ASP A 22 4.07 -20.67 -5.39
N SER A 23 5.08 -20.33 -4.58
CA SER A 23 5.03 -20.43 -3.12
C SER A 23 5.40 -19.11 -2.43
N ALA A 24 5.55 -18.01 -3.19
CA ALA A 24 5.83 -16.70 -2.63
C ALA A 24 4.69 -16.14 -1.76
N VAL A 25 3.44 -16.53 -2.02
CA VAL A 25 2.24 -15.98 -1.35
C VAL A 25 1.33 -17.09 -0.81
N ILE A 26 0.74 -16.87 0.36
CA ILE A 26 -0.26 -17.77 0.96
C ILE A 26 -1.49 -17.80 0.03
N GLY A 27 -1.65 -18.92 -0.69
CA GLY A 27 -2.76 -19.12 -1.62
C GLY A 27 -2.40 -19.07 -3.11
N GLY A 28 -1.11 -18.92 -3.46
CA GLY A 28 -0.61 -18.92 -4.85
C GLY A 28 -0.62 -17.53 -5.49
N LEU A 29 0.18 -17.37 -6.54
CA LEU A 29 0.32 -16.11 -7.27
C LEU A 29 -0.95 -15.73 -8.01
N ASP A 30 -1.70 -16.70 -8.53
CA ASP A 30 -2.93 -16.44 -9.29
C ASP A 30 -3.97 -15.66 -8.48
N ARG A 31 -4.16 -16.02 -7.20
CA ARG A 31 -5.09 -15.29 -6.31
C ARG A 31 -4.60 -13.89 -5.98
N PHE A 32 -3.29 -13.72 -5.80
CA PHE A 32 -2.69 -12.41 -5.58
C PHE A 32 -2.88 -11.51 -6.80
N LEU A 33 -2.63 -12.02 -8.01
CA LEU A 33 -2.76 -11.27 -9.26
C LEU A 33 -4.21 -10.84 -9.51
N CYS A 34 -5.21 -11.69 -9.24
CA CYS A 34 -6.62 -11.29 -9.34
C CYS A 34 -6.97 -10.14 -8.39
N HIS A 35 -6.54 -10.20 -7.13
CA HIS A 35 -6.81 -9.15 -6.14
C HIS A 35 -6.08 -7.84 -6.47
N TRP A 36 -4.81 -7.95 -6.86
CA TRP A 36 -3.99 -6.80 -7.24
C TRP A 36 -4.47 -6.16 -8.55
N ALA A 37 -4.87 -6.96 -9.53
CA ALA A 37 -5.44 -6.45 -10.78
C ALA A 37 -6.75 -5.68 -10.53
N GLY A 38 -7.62 -6.15 -9.63
CA GLY A 38 -8.81 -5.40 -9.22
C GLY A 38 -8.48 -4.02 -8.65
N GLN A 39 -7.55 -3.97 -7.68
CA GLN A 39 -7.11 -2.70 -7.08
C GLN A 39 -6.37 -1.79 -8.06
N ALA A 40 -5.59 -2.37 -8.97
CA ALA A 40 -4.86 -1.64 -9.99
C ALA A 40 -5.82 -1.04 -11.02
N ILE A 41 -6.80 -1.79 -11.53
CA ILE A 41 -7.78 -1.32 -12.51
C ILE A 41 -8.55 -0.11 -11.98
N ASP A 42 -8.96 -0.12 -10.72
CA ASP A 42 -9.66 1.02 -10.08
C ASP A 42 -8.77 2.29 -10.00
N SER A 43 -7.46 2.11 -9.91
CA SER A 43 -6.47 3.19 -9.85
C SER A 43 -5.96 3.64 -11.23
N LEU A 44 -6.23 2.85 -12.28
CA LEU A 44 -5.69 3.02 -13.64
C LEU A 44 -6.62 3.86 -14.52
N THR A 45 -6.46 5.18 -14.51
CA THR A 45 -7.15 6.07 -15.45
C THR A 45 -6.56 6.01 -16.88
N THR A 46 -5.46 5.27 -17.11
CA THR A 46 -4.73 5.30 -18.39
C THR A 46 -5.09 4.10 -19.29
N PRO A 47 -5.71 4.32 -20.47
CA PRO A 47 -6.21 3.23 -21.34
C PRO A 47 -5.11 2.33 -21.93
N ARG A 48 -3.87 2.83 -22.03
CA ARG A 48 -2.72 2.05 -22.51
C ARG A 48 -2.37 0.92 -21.54
N LEU A 49 -2.34 1.23 -20.25
CA LEU A 49 -1.97 0.27 -19.21
C LEU A 49 -3.02 -0.84 -19.12
N LEU A 50 -4.31 -0.49 -19.18
CA LEU A 50 -5.40 -1.47 -19.21
C LEU A 50 -5.20 -2.52 -20.32
N ASN A 51 -4.87 -2.09 -21.54
CA ASN A 51 -4.62 -2.99 -22.68
C ASN A 51 -3.45 -3.96 -22.40
N TYR A 52 -2.39 -3.49 -21.73
CA TYR A 52 -1.26 -4.34 -21.33
C TYR A 52 -1.59 -5.30 -20.19
N PHE A 53 -2.45 -4.92 -19.25
CA PHE A 53 -2.98 -5.83 -18.21
C PHE A 53 -3.75 -6.99 -18.84
N HIS A 54 -4.56 -6.71 -19.86
CA HIS A 54 -5.25 -7.73 -20.64
C HIS A 54 -4.27 -8.59 -21.44
N LYS A 55 -3.25 -7.99 -22.09
CA LYS A 55 -2.24 -8.69 -22.90
C LYS A 55 -1.36 -9.65 -22.08
N LEU A 56 -1.02 -9.29 -20.85
CA LEU A 56 -0.20 -10.10 -19.95
C LEU A 56 -1.00 -11.16 -19.17
N HIS A 57 -2.31 -11.29 -19.43
CA HIS A 57 -3.22 -12.20 -18.75
C HIS A 57 -3.19 -12.07 -17.21
N LEU A 58 -2.94 -10.86 -16.69
CA LEU A 58 -2.89 -10.58 -15.25
C LEU A 58 -4.23 -10.81 -14.53
N VAL A 59 -5.34 -10.78 -15.28
CA VAL A 59 -6.71 -10.93 -14.78
C VAL A 59 -7.16 -12.40 -14.79
N ASN A 60 -6.52 -13.25 -15.58
CA ASN A 60 -6.86 -14.66 -15.71
C ASN A 60 -5.58 -15.48 -15.85
N SER A 61 -4.67 -15.28 -14.89
CA SER A 61 -3.38 -15.95 -14.85
C SER A 61 -3.59 -17.40 -14.44
N ASN A 62 -3.07 -18.32 -15.25
CA ASN A 62 -2.94 -19.73 -14.87
C ASN A 62 -1.47 -20.01 -14.58
N TYR A 63 -0.84 -19.17 -13.74
CA TYR A 63 0.58 -19.21 -13.40
C TYR A 63 0.94 -20.55 -12.76
N ALA A 64 0.02 -21.10 -11.96
CA ALA A 64 0.14 -22.41 -11.34
C ALA A 64 0.29 -23.56 -12.37
N SER A 65 -0.29 -23.43 -13.57
CA SER A 65 -0.23 -24.48 -14.61
C SER A 65 0.96 -24.36 -15.56
N LEU A 66 1.73 -23.27 -15.49
CA LEU A 66 2.88 -23.05 -16.37
C LEU A 66 4.13 -23.83 -15.95
N THR A 67 4.94 -24.23 -16.94
CA THR A 67 6.25 -24.85 -16.68
C THR A 67 7.25 -23.82 -16.13
N LYS A 68 8.26 -24.27 -15.36
CA LYS A 68 9.26 -23.38 -14.74
C LYS A 68 9.94 -22.42 -15.73
N GLN A 69 10.19 -22.87 -16.96
CA GLN A 69 10.80 -22.05 -18.01
C GLN A 69 9.84 -20.93 -18.49
N GLN A 70 8.57 -21.26 -18.68
CA GLN A 70 7.53 -20.29 -19.05
C GLN A 70 7.29 -19.28 -17.92
N ARG A 71 7.31 -19.73 -16.66
CA ARG A 71 7.23 -18.84 -15.48
C ARG A 71 8.35 -17.82 -15.46
N LYS A 72 9.60 -18.24 -15.74
CA LYS A 72 10.76 -17.34 -15.80
C LYS A 72 10.61 -16.29 -16.91
N GLN A 73 10.15 -16.70 -18.10
CA GLN A 73 9.88 -15.80 -19.22
C GLN A 73 8.79 -14.78 -18.87
N TRP A 74 7.72 -15.26 -18.22
CA TRP A 74 6.59 -14.42 -17.81
C TRP A 74 7.00 -13.40 -16.74
N VAL A 75 7.70 -13.83 -15.69
CA VAL A 75 8.18 -12.92 -14.63
C VAL A 75 9.12 -11.86 -15.21
N LYS A 76 10.00 -12.24 -16.13
CA LYS A 76 10.89 -11.29 -16.81
C LYS A 76 10.10 -10.25 -17.61
N ALA A 77 9.13 -10.69 -18.41
CA ALA A 77 8.27 -9.80 -19.19
C ALA A 77 7.45 -8.83 -18.31
N VAL A 78 6.98 -9.30 -17.15
CA VAL A 78 6.24 -8.47 -16.19
C VAL A 78 7.16 -7.45 -15.50
N LEU A 79 8.39 -7.83 -15.13
CA LEU A 79 9.37 -6.90 -14.56
C LEU A 79 9.82 -5.84 -15.56
N ASP A 80 10.09 -6.24 -16.80
CA ASP A 80 10.46 -5.31 -17.88
C ASP A 80 9.32 -4.31 -18.16
N PHE A 81 8.07 -4.77 -18.11
CA PHE A 81 6.87 -3.92 -18.20
C PHE A 81 6.75 -2.96 -17.02
N LEU A 82 6.88 -3.43 -15.78
CA LEU A 82 6.82 -2.56 -14.61
C LEU A 82 7.87 -1.45 -14.69
N ALA A 83 9.07 -1.77 -15.15
CA ALA A 83 10.11 -0.79 -15.39
C ALA A 83 9.74 0.21 -16.51
N GLU A 84 9.01 -0.19 -17.54
CA GLU A 84 8.50 0.71 -18.59
C GLU A 84 7.38 1.61 -18.09
N VAL A 85 6.52 1.13 -17.20
CA VAL A 85 5.47 1.93 -16.54
C VAL A 85 6.09 2.98 -15.61
N GLU A 86 7.07 2.60 -14.80
CA GLU A 86 7.82 3.53 -13.94
C GLU A 86 8.53 4.62 -14.78
N ARG A 87 9.09 4.25 -15.95
CA ARG A 87 9.68 5.21 -16.90
C ARG A 87 8.63 6.12 -17.54
N GLY A 88 7.50 5.58 -17.98
CA GLY A 88 6.42 6.33 -18.63
C GLY A 88 5.62 7.24 -17.71
N GLU A 89 5.55 6.94 -16.40
CA GLU A 89 5.02 7.86 -15.38
C GLU A 89 6.02 9.00 -15.08
N GLY A 90 7.33 8.77 -15.22
CA GLY A 90 8.37 9.80 -15.16
C GLY A 90 8.41 10.71 -16.40
N GLU A 91 8.17 10.16 -17.59
CA GLU A 91 8.25 10.89 -18.88
C GLU A 91 7.03 11.78 -19.19
N ARG A 92 5.94 11.75 -18.39
CA ARG A 92 4.91 12.80 -18.45
C ARG A 92 5.39 14.16 -17.92
N GLY A 93 6.60 14.22 -17.33
CA GLY A 93 7.30 15.45 -16.99
C GLY A 93 8.33 15.94 -18.01
N GLU A 94 8.70 15.15 -19.03
CA GLU A 94 9.80 15.46 -19.95
C GLU A 94 9.41 15.18 -21.40
N ALA A 95 8.47 15.96 -21.94
CA ALA A 95 8.47 16.21 -23.37
C ALA A 95 9.43 17.38 -23.65
N ARG A 96 10.52 17.09 -24.37
CA ARG A 96 11.34 18.03 -25.18
C ARG A 96 11.78 19.33 -24.49
N LEU A 97 13.10 19.49 -24.34
CA LEU A 97 13.93 20.54 -24.97
C LEU A 97 15.32 20.52 -24.29
N ALA A 98 16.36 20.13 -25.02
CA ALA A 98 17.63 20.86 -24.87
C ALA A 98 17.39 22.26 -25.47
N PRO A 99 18.01 23.37 -24.98
CA PRO A 99 19.40 23.41 -24.52
C PRO A 99 19.65 24.37 -23.32
N ILE A 100 20.95 24.59 -23.04
CA ILE A 100 21.56 25.70 -22.28
C ILE A 100 21.77 25.44 -20.78
N ALA A 101 23.00 24.99 -20.53
CA ALA A 101 23.94 25.44 -19.51
C ALA A 101 23.39 26.22 -18.29
N SER A 102 23.84 25.73 -17.13
CA SER A 102 24.00 26.46 -15.88
C SER A 102 22.71 26.93 -15.19
N ARG A 103 22.32 26.18 -14.16
CA ARG A 103 22.26 26.75 -12.83
C ARG A 103 22.23 25.66 -11.77
N LEU A 104 22.95 25.96 -10.69
CA LEU A 104 23.22 25.08 -9.58
C LEU A 104 21.94 24.44 -9.04
N SER A 105 22.10 23.15 -8.75
CA SER A 105 21.23 22.32 -7.93
C SER A 105 20.75 23.04 -6.66
N SER A 106 19.49 23.44 -6.64
CA SER A 106 18.73 23.66 -5.40
C SER A 106 17.38 22.96 -5.52
N GLY A 107 17.44 21.64 -5.42
CA GLY A 107 16.28 20.75 -5.51
C GLY A 107 16.39 19.58 -4.55
N ALA A 108 17.03 19.78 -3.39
CA ALA A 108 16.97 18.82 -2.30
C ALA A 108 15.57 18.85 -1.66
N LYS A 109 14.59 18.19 -2.29
CA LYS A 109 13.36 17.76 -1.63
C LYS A 109 12.99 16.36 -2.11
N GLY A 110 13.63 15.39 -1.49
CA GLY A 110 13.35 13.98 -1.71
C GLY A 110 14.01 13.05 -0.70
N GLN A 111 14.84 13.55 0.22
CA GLN A 111 15.14 12.80 1.44
C GLN A 111 14.06 13.16 2.44
N ARG A 112 13.00 12.34 2.50
CA ARG A 112 12.12 12.30 3.66
C ARG A 112 13.03 11.86 4.80
N ILE A 113 13.60 12.85 5.46
CA ILE A 113 14.62 12.67 6.46
C ILE A 113 14.02 11.66 7.44
N MET A 114 14.61 10.47 7.51
CA MET A 114 14.54 9.65 8.70
C MET A 114 15.28 10.43 9.80
N VAL A 115 14.78 11.62 10.15
CA VAL A 115 15.12 12.24 11.43
C VAL A 115 14.42 11.29 12.37
N ASN A 116 15.24 10.58 13.13
CA ASN A 116 14.88 9.94 14.38
C ASN A 116 13.62 10.62 14.94
N GLN A 117 12.45 10.03 14.72
CA GLN A 117 11.23 10.49 15.38
C GLN A 117 11.47 10.14 16.83
N SER A 118 12.12 11.06 17.53
CA SER A 118 12.40 10.92 18.94
C SER A 118 11.06 10.78 19.62
N ILE A 119 11.02 9.96 20.66
CA ILE A 119 9.79 9.67 21.41
C ILE A 119 9.21 10.99 22.01
N ASP A 120 10.04 12.01 22.14
CA ASP A 120 9.69 13.37 22.57
C ASP A 120 9.17 14.29 21.45
N SER A 121 9.06 13.80 20.21
CA SER A 121 8.49 14.54 19.09
C SER A 121 7.00 14.85 19.32
N PRO A 122 6.47 15.95 18.76
CA PRO A 122 5.06 16.28 18.89
C PRO A 122 4.17 15.26 18.16
N ILE A 123 2.98 15.03 18.70
CA ILE A 123 2.01 14.06 18.14
C ILE A 123 1.59 14.35 16.69
N THR A 124 1.79 15.57 16.20
CA THR A 124 1.50 15.97 14.80
C THR A 124 2.37 15.27 13.76
N VAL A 125 3.50 14.68 14.18
CA VAL A 125 4.36 13.87 13.30
C VAL A 125 3.69 12.54 12.94
N ILE A 126 2.77 12.06 13.78
CA ILE A 126 2.08 10.78 13.58
C ILE A 126 1.06 10.91 12.46
N ARG A 127 1.18 10.05 11.44
CA ARG A 127 0.21 9.97 10.35
C ARG A 127 -1.17 9.62 10.90
N GLY A 128 -2.18 10.43 10.58
CA GLY A 128 -3.57 10.24 11.03
C GLY A 128 -3.98 11.20 12.15
N ILE A 129 -3.03 11.90 12.78
CA ILE A 129 -3.34 12.98 13.74
C ILE A 129 -3.41 14.31 12.99
N SER A 130 -4.63 14.83 12.83
CA SER A 130 -4.85 16.17 12.30
C SER A 130 -4.51 17.24 13.35
N LEU A 131 -4.29 18.48 12.93
CA LEU A 131 -4.08 19.62 13.84
C LEU A 131 -5.25 19.78 14.82
N SER A 132 -6.48 19.54 14.36
CA SER A 132 -7.70 19.59 15.18
C SER A 132 -7.71 18.52 16.27
N LEU A 133 -7.26 17.31 15.95
CA LEU A 133 -7.16 16.21 16.91
C LEU A 133 -5.99 16.44 17.87
N ALA A 134 -4.86 16.93 17.38
CA ALA A 134 -3.72 17.30 18.20
C ALA A 134 -4.08 18.37 19.23
N ALA A 135 -4.90 19.36 18.87
CA ALA A 135 -5.41 20.35 19.82
C ALA A 135 -6.26 19.72 20.94
N LYS A 136 -7.04 18.67 20.64
CA LYS A 136 -7.79 17.93 21.66
C LYS A 136 -6.87 17.14 22.59
N PHE A 137 -5.89 16.44 22.03
CA PHE A 137 -4.88 15.70 22.82
C PHE A 137 -4.06 16.63 23.71
N ASN A 138 -3.70 17.82 23.23
CA ASN A 138 -3.02 18.84 24.04
C ASN A 138 -3.84 19.27 25.26
N ARG A 139 -5.17 19.36 25.13
CA ARG A 139 -6.08 19.64 26.26
C ARG A 139 -6.16 18.49 27.26
N LEU A 140 -5.94 17.26 26.81
CA LEU A 140 -5.87 16.05 27.63
C LEU A 140 -4.47 15.80 28.22
N GLY A 141 -3.52 16.72 28.01
CA GLY A 141 -2.15 16.62 28.52
C GLY A 141 -1.21 15.79 27.64
N VAL A 142 -1.66 15.32 26.48
CA VAL A 142 -0.86 14.51 25.55
C VAL A 142 -0.24 15.41 24.48
N LYS A 143 1.05 15.69 24.60
CA LYS A 143 1.77 16.61 23.67
C LYS A 143 2.78 15.87 22.80
N THR A 144 3.42 14.85 23.37
CA THR A 144 4.48 14.08 22.73
C THR A 144 4.04 12.68 22.33
N VAL A 145 4.81 12.02 21.46
CA VAL A 145 4.61 10.61 21.14
C VAL A 145 4.73 9.75 22.40
N ARG A 146 5.62 10.08 23.34
CA ARG A 146 5.75 9.38 24.65
C ARG A 146 4.42 9.40 25.39
N ASP A 147 3.83 10.58 25.54
CA ASP A 147 2.58 10.74 26.29
C ASP A 147 1.45 9.94 25.65
N LEU A 148 1.41 9.91 24.31
CA LEU A 148 0.40 9.16 23.57
C LEU A 148 0.57 7.65 23.75
N LEU A 149 1.80 7.14 23.79
CA LEU A 149 2.07 5.72 24.03
C LEU A 149 1.61 5.25 25.40
N TYR A 150 1.66 6.14 26.40
CA TYR A 150 1.17 5.87 27.76
C TYR A 150 -0.26 6.38 28.00
N PHE A 151 -0.95 6.86 26.96
CA PHE A 151 -2.35 7.29 27.05
C PHE A 151 -3.29 6.10 26.85
N PHE A 152 -3.53 5.36 27.92
CA PHE A 152 -4.36 4.16 27.88
C PHE A 152 -5.87 4.49 27.82
N PRO A 153 -6.68 3.68 27.10
CA PRO A 153 -8.12 3.79 27.15
C PRO A 153 -8.66 3.65 28.57
N HIS A 154 -9.61 4.50 28.96
CA HIS A 154 -10.24 4.43 30.28
C HIS A 154 -11.23 3.25 30.41
N ARG A 155 -11.84 2.84 29.29
CA ARG A 155 -12.82 1.76 29.23
C ARG A 155 -12.53 0.87 28.02
N HIS A 156 -12.55 -0.44 28.23
CA HIS A 156 -12.55 -1.45 27.18
C HIS A 156 -13.98 -1.98 27.01
N LEU A 157 -14.52 -1.85 25.80
CA LEU A 157 -15.81 -2.43 25.43
C LEU A 157 -15.54 -3.76 24.73
N ASP A 158 -16.04 -4.87 25.29
CA ASP A 158 -15.92 -6.20 24.69
C ASP A 158 -17.10 -6.46 23.73
N TYR A 159 -16.81 -6.45 22.43
CA TYR A 159 -17.78 -6.70 21.36
C TYR A 159 -17.87 -8.18 20.94
N SER A 160 -17.22 -9.09 21.68
CA SER A 160 -17.22 -10.52 21.38
C SER A 160 -18.57 -11.17 21.64
N GLN A 161 -19.28 -10.69 22.67
CA GLN A 161 -20.60 -11.21 23.05
C GLN A 161 -21.69 -10.48 22.29
N ARG A 162 -22.17 -11.12 21.22
CA ARG A 162 -23.25 -10.60 20.38
C ARG A 162 -24.57 -11.25 20.77
N LYS A 163 -25.62 -10.45 20.90
CA LYS A 163 -26.98 -10.90 21.18
C LYS A 163 -27.92 -10.45 20.06
N SER A 164 -28.97 -11.24 19.82
CA SER A 164 -30.05 -10.83 18.93
C SER A 164 -30.95 -9.81 19.63
N ILE A 165 -31.65 -8.99 18.84
CA ILE A 165 -32.51 -7.91 19.35
C ILE A 165 -33.57 -8.42 20.35
N SER A 166 -34.06 -9.64 20.15
CA SER A 166 -35.04 -10.29 21.04
C SER A 166 -34.50 -10.68 22.42
N GLN A 167 -33.18 -10.72 22.59
CA GLN A 167 -32.51 -11.18 23.81
C GLN A 167 -31.84 -10.05 24.59
N LEU A 168 -32.14 -8.79 24.22
CA LEU A 168 -31.58 -7.61 24.88
C LEU A 168 -32.24 -7.39 26.24
N THR A 169 -31.44 -6.90 27.18
CA THR A 169 -31.89 -6.54 28.53
C THR A 169 -31.75 -5.05 28.75
N GLU A 170 -32.79 -4.44 29.33
CA GLU A 170 -32.81 -3.01 29.62
C GLU A 170 -31.74 -2.66 30.67
N GLY A 171 -31.01 -1.57 30.44
CA GLY A 171 -29.98 -1.07 31.34
C GLY A 171 -28.57 -1.64 31.12
N GLU A 172 -28.39 -2.61 30.21
CA GLU A 172 -27.07 -3.14 29.86
C GLU A 172 -26.61 -2.68 28.46
N GLU A 173 -25.35 -2.26 28.35
CA GLU A 173 -24.72 -2.04 27.05
C GLU A 173 -24.35 -3.39 26.42
N GLN A 174 -25.06 -3.80 25.36
CA GLN A 174 -24.89 -5.09 24.69
C GLN A 174 -24.63 -4.91 23.18
N THR A 175 -23.89 -5.84 22.58
CA THR A 175 -23.57 -5.81 21.15
C THR A 175 -24.65 -6.52 20.34
N ILE A 176 -25.27 -5.82 19.38
CA ILE A 176 -26.31 -6.38 18.51
C ILE A 176 -25.74 -6.92 17.20
N ILE A 177 -26.36 -7.99 16.69
CA ILE A 177 -26.20 -8.42 15.29
C ILE A 177 -27.56 -8.30 14.59
N ALA A 178 -27.56 -7.64 13.43
CA ALA A 178 -28.75 -7.38 12.61
C ALA A 178 -28.97 -8.49 11.58
#